data_AF-A0A960SIJ7-F1
#
_entry.id   AF-A0A960SIJ7-F1
#
_cell.length_a   1.000
_cell.length_b   1.000
_cell.length_c   1.000
_cell.angle_alpha   90.00
_cell.angle_beta   90.00
_cell.angle_gamma   90.00
#
_symmetry.space_group_name_H-M   'P 1'
#
loop_
_entity.id
_entity.type
_entity.pdbx_description
1 polymer ?
#
loop_
_entity_poly.entity_id
_entity_poly.type
_entity_poly.pdbx_seq_one_letter_code
_entity_poly.pdbx_strand_id
1 'polypeptide(L)'
;MPGKTGITSNVGDRRGYPLINYVKPRGLVLAKTIHRDGFKVETQILHWDGYWRGYSYRWNEAQTDASLVRKEGLDTEIAGKTYHFPSRDECIRCHGSNFNRPLAFFPGQMDRDGQLSRFRKLGIIDDVFVQTASRQPLANPYDKAAPLELRARSWLHSNCSHCHKVSGGSGLTTMMNAAVPTDRMDLIGTSPSRGYFGMSNAHQIDPGNPYHSVLYYRIATKGAGHMPMVGSQTIDKQGVQLIHDWIRSLDPGRAIETAKSEPATVEEALALYHRIQSGNLSEKEAQAAIENCLQSQDAFIINLFAGFQ
;
A
#
# COMPACT_ATOMS: atom_id res chain seq x y z
N MET A 1 -30.14 -4.73 2.88
CA MET A 1 -30.80 -6.02 2.62
C MET A 1 -31.79 -6.25 3.74
N PRO A 2 -33.11 -6.31 3.51
CA PRO A 2 -34.09 -6.45 4.57
C PRO A 2 -33.80 -7.68 5.44
N GLY A 3 -33.72 -7.50 6.77
CA GLY A 3 -33.50 -8.59 7.73
C GLY A 3 -32.06 -9.09 7.90
N LYS A 4 -31.05 -8.53 7.22
CA LYS A 4 -29.62 -8.87 7.42
C LYS A 4 -28.88 -7.76 8.16
N THR A 5 -28.04 -8.14 9.12
CA THR A 5 -27.17 -7.23 9.87
C THR A 5 -25.90 -6.92 9.08
N GLY A 6 -25.51 -5.65 9.02
CA GLY A 6 -24.20 -5.22 8.50
C GLY A 6 -23.11 -5.23 9.57
N ILE A 7 -22.00 -4.56 9.27
CA ILE A 7 -20.92 -4.35 10.25
C ILE A 7 -21.37 -3.27 11.23
N THR A 8 -21.23 -3.52 12.53
CA THR A 8 -21.39 -2.48 13.56
C THR A 8 -20.04 -2.10 14.16
N SER A 9 -19.96 -0.91 14.73
CA SER A 9 -18.73 -0.25 15.12
C SER A 9 -18.83 0.27 16.55
N ASN A 10 -17.75 0.12 17.29
CA ASN A 10 -17.58 0.78 18.59
C ASN A 10 -16.26 1.54 18.58
N VAL A 11 -16.24 2.72 19.19
CA VAL A 11 -15.01 3.51 19.35
C VAL A 11 -14.41 3.19 20.71
N GLY A 12 -13.14 2.81 20.71
CA GLY A 12 -12.31 2.73 21.90
C GLY A 12 -11.11 3.67 21.79
N ASP A 13 -10.23 3.59 22.79
CA ASP A 13 -8.94 4.25 22.79
C ASP A 13 -7.82 3.20 22.75
N ARG A 14 -6.75 3.46 22.01
CA ARG A 14 -5.51 2.71 22.12
C ARG A 14 -4.33 3.66 22.13
N ARG A 15 -3.72 3.83 23.31
CA ARG A 15 -2.56 4.70 23.53
C ARG A 15 -2.86 6.18 23.20
N GLY A 16 -4.05 6.67 23.52
CA GLY A 16 -4.46 8.05 23.29
C GLY A 16 -4.93 8.35 21.87
N TYR A 17 -5.09 7.31 21.03
CA TYR A 17 -5.59 7.45 19.66
C TYR A 17 -6.92 6.71 19.49
N PRO A 18 -7.91 7.31 18.80
CA PRO A 18 -9.19 6.65 18.57
C PRO A 18 -9.01 5.35 17.76
N LEU A 19 -9.54 4.26 18.31
CA LEU A 19 -9.55 2.94 17.69
C LEU A 19 -10.99 2.53 17.37
N ILE A 20 -11.27 2.27 16.10
CA ILE A 20 -12.55 1.69 15.69
C ILE A 20 -12.45 0.17 15.79
N ASN A 21 -13.36 -0.42 16.54
CA ASN A 21 -13.57 -1.86 16.63
C ASN A 21 -14.76 -2.25 15.76
N TYR A 22 -14.61 -3.31 14.96
CA TYR A 22 -15.64 -3.77 14.04
C TYR A 22 -16.22 -5.10 14.48
N VAL A 23 -17.51 -5.10 14.79
CA VAL A 23 -18.28 -6.30 15.05
C VAL A 23 -18.82 -6.80 13.71
N LYS A 24 -18.37 -8.00 13.33
CA LYS A 24 -18.69 -8.65 12.06
C LYS A 24 -19.78 -9.68 12.31
N PRO A 25 -20.95 -9.60 11.65
CA PRO A 25 -21.98 -10.62 11.78
C PRO A 25 -21.48 -11.94 11.21
N ARG A 26 -21.84 -13.07 11.83
CA ARG A 26 -21.53 -14.41 11.29
C ARG A 26 -22.15 -14.54 9.89
N GLY A 27 -21.39 -15.10 8.95
CA GLY A 27 -21.79 -15.21 7.56
C GLY A 27 -21.54 -13.93 6.74
N LEU A 28 -20.88 -12.90 7.31
CA LEU A 28 -20.45 -11.74 6.54
C LEU A 28 -19.56 -12.18 5.38
N VAL A 29 -19.87 -11.69 4.18
CA VAL A 29 -19.08 -11.89 2.99
C VAL A 29 -18.65 -10.53 2.44
N LEU A 30 -17.34 -10.38 2.20
CA LEU A 30 -16.79 -9.29 1.41
C LEU A 30 -16.30 -9.88 0.09
N ALA A 31 -16.65 -9.25 -1.03
CA ALA A 31 -16.26 -9.69 -2.34
C ALA A 31 -15.70 -8.52 -3.15
N LYS A 32 -14.62 -8.78 -3.90
CA LYS A 32 -14.01 -7.84 -4.83
C LYS A 32 -13.68 -8.57 -6.11
N THR A 33 -14.06 -8.00 -7.26
CA THR A 33 -13.61 -8.49 -8.56
C THR A 33 -12.52 -7.57 -9.11
N ILE A 34 -11.35 -8.14 -9.35
CA ILE A 34 -10.21 -7.48 -9.97
C ILE A 34 -10.39 -7.57 -11.48
N HIS A 35 -10.30 -6.41 -12.11
CA HIS A 35 -10.37 -6.27 -13.55
C HIS A 35 -9.01 -5.84 -14.09
N ARG A 36 -8.67 -6.30 -15.29
CA ARG A 36 -7.49 -5.91 -16.04
C ARG A 36 -7.89 -5.67 -17.49
N ASP A 37 -7.57 -4.51 -18.03
CA ASP A 37 -7.87 -4.12 -19.41
C ASP A 37 -9.36 -4.32 -19.78
N GLY A 38 -10.26 -4.10 -18.81
CA GLY A 38 -11.72 -4.27 -18.97
C GLY A 38 -12.25 -5.68 -18.68
N PHE A 39 -11.39 -6.68 -18.50
CA PHE A 39 -11.77 -8.07 -18.26
C PHE A 39 -11.69 -8.44 -16.78
N LYS A 40 -12.64 -9.24 -16.30
CA LYS A 40 -12.59 -9.87 -14.97
C LYS A 40 -11.49 -10.93 -14.98
N VAL A 41 -10.60 -10.86 -13.99
CA VAL A 41 -9.48 -11.79 -13.82
C VAL A 41 -9.71 -12.66 -12.59
N GLU A 42 -9.97 -12.03 -11.46
CA GLU A 42 -10.10 -12.70 -10.17
C GLU A 42 -11.29 -12.13 -9.40
N THR A 43 -12.08 -12.99 -8.76
CA THR A 43 -12.95 -12.58 -7.65
C THR A 43 -12.38 -13.10 -6.34
N GLN A 44 -12.05 -12.18 -5.45
CA GLN A 44 -11.60 -12.44 -4.09
C GLN A 44 -12.79 -12.37 -3.14
N ILE A 45 -12.95 -13.40 -2.31
CA ILE A 45 -14.02 -13.52 -1.33
C ILE A 45 -13.39 -13.68 0.06
N LEU A 46 -13.89 -12.91 1.02
CA LEU A 46 -13.63 -13.12 2.45
C LEU A 46 -14.96 -13.49 3.11
N HIS A 47 -15.03 -14.68 3.70
CA HIS A 47 -16.17 -15.14 4.48
C HIS A 47 -15.81 -15.16 5.98
N TRP A 48 -16.69 -14.60 6.82
CA TRP A 48 -16.52 -14.56 8.27
C TRP A 48 -17.38 -15.60 8.98
N ASP A 49 -16.75 -16.64 9.52
CA ASP A 49 -17.41 -17.68 10.33
C ASP A 49 -17.12 -17.55 11.84
N GLY A 50 -16.36 -16.51 12.22
CA GLY A 50 -15.62 -16.39 13.48
C GLY A 50 -14.13 -16.17 13.23
N TYR A 51 -13.66 -16.66 12.08
CA TYR A 51 -12.37 -16.34 11.47
C TYR A 51 -12.60 -15.91 10.02
N TRP A 52 -11.63 -15.20 9.43
CA TRP A 52 -11.67 -14.90 8.01
C TRP A 52 -11.23 -16.11 7.19
N ARG A 53 -12.06 -16.49 6.23
CA ARG A 53 -11.77 -17.50 5.20
C ARG A 53 -11.65 -16.78 3.86
N GLY A 54 -10.44 -16.74 3.32
CA GLY A 54 -10.17 -16.15 2.00
C GLY A 54 -10.37 -17.15 0.88
N TYR A 55 -10.93 -16.73 -0.25
CA TYR A 55 -11.09 -17.53 -1.45
C TYR A 55 -10.78 -16.69 -2.69
N SER A 56 -10.09 -17.30 -3.64
CA SER A 56 -9.80 -16.70 -4.96
C SER A 56 -10.49 -17.53 -6.03
N TYR A 57 -11.22 -16.84 -6.90
CA TYR A 57 -11.90 -17.43 -8.05
C TYR A 57 -11.31 -16.86 -9.33
N ARG A 58 -10.87 -17.73 -10.24
CA ARG A 58 -10.33 -17.36 -11.55
C ARG A 58 -11.46 -17.31 -12.57
N TRP A 59 -11.63 -16.16 -13.21
CA TRP A 59 -12.58 -16.00 -14.32
C TRP A 59 -12.10 -16.74 -15.57
N ASN A 60 -13.05 -17.31 -16.32
CA ASN A 60 -12.78 -17.89 -17.63
C ASN A 60 -12.62 -16.81 -18.72
N GLU A 61 -11.99 -17.18 -19.83
CA GLU A 61 -11.76 -16.25 -20.96
C GLU A 61 -13.07 -15.75 -21.58
N ALA A 62 -14.12 -16.57 -21.55
CA ALA A 62 -15.46 -16.21 -22.02
C ALA A 62 -16.19 -15.19 -21.12
N GLN A 63 -15.63 -14.83 -19.96
CA GLN A 63 -16.20 -13.89 -18.98
C GLN A 63 -17.56 -14.29 -18.40
N THR A 64 -17.93 -15.57 -18.51
CA THR A 64 -19.23 -16.10 -18.08
C THR A 64 -19.23 -16.65 -16.67
N ASP A 65 -18.11 -17.21 -16.20
CA ASP A 65 -18.03 -17.86 -14.89
C ASP A 65 -16.62 -17.79 -14.30
N ALA A 66 -16.52 -18.03 -13.00
CA ALA A 66 -15.26 -18.09 -12.26
C ALA A 66 -15.15 -19.37 -11.43
N SER A 67 -14.03 -20.08 -11.59
CA SER A 67 -13.76 -21.32 -10.88
C SER A 67 -12.91 -21.08 -9.64
N LEU A 68 -13.21 -21.78 -8.55
CA LEU A 68 -12.45 -21.71 -7.31
C LEU A 68 -11.00 -22.18 -7.56
N VAL A 69 -10.04 -21.31 -7.24
CA VAL A 69 -8.62 -21.67 -7.20
C VAL A 69 -8.36 -22.58 -6.00
N ARG A 70 -7.50 -23.59 -6.18
CA ARG A 70 -7.11 -24.54 -5.13
C ARG A 70 -6.48 -23.82 -3.93
N LYS A 71 -6.42 -24.51 -2.79
CA LYS A 71 -6.02 -23.90 -1.52
C LYS A 71 -4.56 -23.43 -1.49
N GLU A 72 -3.71 -24.06 -2.31
CA GLU A 72 -2.28 -23.79 -2.46
C GLU A 72 -2.00 -22.49 -3.23
N GLY A 73 -3.02 -21.84 -3.81
CA GLY A 73 -2.82 -20.71 -4.72
C GLY A 73 -2.53 -21.18 -6.15
N LEU A 74 -2.23 -20.24 -7.03
CA LEU A 74 -1.87 -20.53 -8.43
C LEU A 74 -1.01 -19.42 -9.02
N ASP A 75 0.19 -19.76 -9.47
CA ASP A 75 0.96 -18.96 -10.41
C ASP A 75 0.60 -19.36 -11.84
N THR A 76 0.26 -18.38 -12.67
CA THR A 76 -0.12 -18.58 -14.07
C THR A 76 0.17 -17.32 -14.86
N GLU A 77 -0.04 -17.37 -16.16
CA GLU A 77 -0.16 -16.17 -16.97
C GLU A 77 -1.62 -15.80 -17.23
N ILE A 78 -1.89 -14.50 -17.25
CA ILE A 78 -3.15 -13.89 -17.69
C ILE A 78 -2.76 -12.84 -18.74
N ALA A 79 -3.17 -13.05 -19.99
CA ALA A 79 -2.84 -12.18 -21.12
C ALA A 79 -1.31 -11.93 -21.27
N GLY A 80 -0.51 -13.01 -21.22
CA GLY A 80 0.95 -12.97 -21.40
C GLY A 80 1.73 -12.29 -20.28
N LYS A 81 1.09 -12.08 -19.12
CA LYS A 81 1.72 -11.50 -17.94
C LYS A 81 1.51 -12.41 -16.74
N THR A 82 2.57 -12.61 -15.96
CA THR A 82 2.51 -13.38 -14.72
C THR A 82 1.42 -12.83 -13.79
N TYR A 83 0.66 -13.74 -13.20
CA TYR A 83 -0.39 -13.47 -12.24
C TYR A 83 -0.37 -14.52 -11.14
N HIS A 84 -0.38 -14.05 -9.90
CA HIS A 84 -0.42 -14.90 -8.72
C HIS A 84 -1.80 -14.82 -8.06
N PHE A 85 -2.50 -15.95 -7.98
CA PHE A 85 -3.69 -16.10 -7.15
C PHE A 85 -3.27 -16.55 -5.74
N PRO A 86 -3.61 -15.81 -4.68
CA PRO A 86 -3.14 -16.10 -3.33
C PRO A 86 -3.66 -17.43 -2.80
N SER A 87 -2.78 -18.15 -2.11
CA SER A 87 -3.13 -19.30 -1.29
C SER A 87 -4.00 -18.90 -0.09
N ARG A 88 -4.62 -19.89 0.55
CA ARG A 88 -5.39 -19.66 1.79
C ARG A 88 -4.51 -19.15 2.92
N ASP A 89 -3.26 -19.59 2.98
CA ASP A 89 -2.30 -19.17 4.00
C ASP A 89 -1.89 -17.70 3.80
N GLU A 90 -1.66 -17.28 2.56
CA GLU A 90 -1.40 -15.87 2.24
C GLU A 90 -2.56 -14.96 2.60
N CYS A 91 -3.81 -15.40 2.37
CA CYS A 91 -4.98 -14.65 2.83
C CYS A 91 -4.94 -14.41 4.35
N ILE A 92 -4.60 -15.43 5.15
CA ILE A 92 -4.60 -15.34 6.63
C ILE A 92 -3.43 -14.50 7.14
N ARG A 93 -2.33 -14.35 6.39
CA ARG A 93 -1.23 -13.42 6.77
C ARG A 93 -1.73 -11.99 6.92
N CYS A 94 -2.71 -11.57 6.10
CA CYS A 94 -3.27 -10.23 6.12
C CYS A 94 -4.65 -10.17 6.83
N HIS A 95 -5.39 -11.29 6.87
CA HIS A 95 -6.73 -11.38 7.47
C HIS A 95 -6.77 -12.18 8.79
N GLY A 96 -5.63 -12.41 9.42
CA GLY A 96 -5.52 -13.08 10.71
C GLY A 96 -6.09 -12.27 11.88
N SER A 97 -6.11 -12.88 13.06
CA SER A 97 -6.68 -12.29 14.30
C SER A 97 -5.99 -10.97 14.74
N ASN A 98 -4.75 -10.76 14.32
CA ASN A 98 -4.00 -9.52 14.56
C ASN A 98 -4.65 -8.28 13.90
N PHE A 99 -5.52 -8.50 12.91
CA PHE A 99 -6.20 -7.45 12.17
C PHE A 99 -7.66 -7.34 12.62
N ASN A 100 -7.92 -6.42 13.56
CA ASN A 100 -9.24 -6.15 14.13
C ASN A 100 -10.32 -5.66 13.11
N ARG A 101 -9.94 -5.40 11.85
CA ARG A 101 -10.82 -4.81 10.83
C ARG A 101 -10.61 -5.48 9.47
N PRO A 102 -11.66 -5.53 8.62
CA PRO A 102 -11.42 -5.83 7.21
C PRO A 102 -10.44 -4.81 6.63
N LEU A 103 -9.48 -5.30 5.85
CA LEU A 103 -8.45 -4.44 5.25
C LEU A 103 -9.10 -3.47 4.26
N ALA A 104 -8.53 -2.26 4.18
CA ALA A 104 -9.05 -1.12 3.41
C ALA A 104 -10.53 -0.74 3.68
N PHE A 105 -11.19 -1.33 4.68
CA PHE A 105 -12.54 -0.95 5.12
C PHE A 105 -12.43 0.06 6.27
N PHE A 106 -12.21 1.31 5.89
CA PHE A 106 -12.01 2.42 6.82
C PHE A 106 -12.92 3.60 6.48
N PRO A 107 -13.62 4.20 7.44
CA PRO A 107 -14.60 5.25 7.15
C PRO A 107 -14.07 6.41 6.31
N GLY A 108 -12.89 6.93 6.65
CA GLY A 108 -12.26 8.03 5.91
C GLY A 108 -11.87 7.68 4.46
N GLN A 109 -11.78 6.39 4.10
CA GLN A 109 -11.55 5.93 2.72
C GLN A 109 -12.84 5.78 1.91
N MET A 110 -14.00 5.77 2.57
CA MET A 110 -15.27 5.30 2.00
C MET A 110 -16.32 6.40 1.92
N ASP A 111 -15.91 7.67 2.08
CA ASP A 111 -16.80 8.83 2.00
C ASP A 111 -16.68 9.57 0.67
N ARG A 112 -16.91 8.85 -0.42
CA ARG A 112 -16.99 9.44 -1.75
C ARG A 112 -18.44 9.61 -2.18
N ASP A 113 -18.82 10.80 -2.62
CA ASP A 113 -20.13 11.07 -3.24
C ASP A 113 -21.33 10.58 -2.39
N GLY A 114 -21.27 10.80 -1.07
CA GLY A 114 -22.31 10.39 -0.12
C GLY A 114 -22.42 8.87 0.12
N GLN A 115 -21.39 8.10 -0.25
CA GLN A 115 -21.35 6.64 -0.15
C GLN A 115 -21.64 6.13 1.27
N LEU A 116 -21.10 6.77 2.32
CA LEU A 116 -21.36 6.37 3.71
C LEU A 116 -22.85 6.49 4.07
N SER A 117 -23.50 7.58 3.67
CA SER A 117 -24.93 7.76 3.89
C SER A 117 -25.77 6.67 3.20
N ARG A 118 -25.37 6.25 1.99
CA ARG A 118 -26.02 5.15 1.27
C ARG A 118 -25.80 3.81 1.97
N PHE A 119 -24.57 3.51 2.40
CA PHE A 119 -24.25 2.26 3.11
C PHE A 119 -24.99 2.16 4.45
N ARG A 120 -25.11 3.26 5.19
CA ARG A 120 -25.93 3.32 6.39
C ARG A 120 -27.40 3.04 6.10
N LYS A 121 -28.01 3.70 5.11
CA LYS A 121 -29.42 3.46 4.73
C LYS A 121 -29.69 2.01 4.31
N LEU A 122 -28.70 1.33 3.72
CA LEU A 122 -28.78 -0.08 3.34
C LEU A 122 -28.55 -1.06 4.50
N GLY A 123 -28.18 -0.56 5.68
CA GLY A 123 -27.85 -1.35 6.86
C GLY A 123 -26.50 -2.07 6.78
N ILE A 124 -25.59 -1.61 5.91
CA ILE A 124 -24.24 -2.22 5.73
C ILE A 124 -23.28 -1.79 6.84
N ILE A 125 -23.44 -0.55 7.30
CA ILE A 125 -22.67 0.08 8.38
C ILE A 125 -23.62 0.83 9.32
N ASP A 126 -23.15 1.18 10.51
CA ASP A 126 -23.89 1.95 11.51
C ASP A 126 -23.48 3.43 11.56
N ASP A 127 -24.18 4.22 12.38
CA ASP A 127 -23.90 5.64 12.56
C ASP A 127 -22.52 5.92 13.17
N VAL A 128 -22.02 5.01 14.03
CA VAL A 128 -20.68 5.13 14.62
C VAL A 128 -19.60 5.07 13.53
N PHE A 129 -19.76 4.20 12.54
CA PHE A 129 -18.88 4.14 11.38
C PHE A 129 -18.86 5.49 10.64
N VAL A 130 -20.05 6.04 10.34
CA VAL A 130 -20.19 7.30 9.60
C VAL A 130 -19.54 8.46 10.36
N GLN A 131 -19.82 8.60 11.66
CA GLN A 131 -19.26 9.67 12.49
C GLN A 131 -17.73 9.60 12.58
N THR A 132 -17.15 8.41 12.47
CA THR A 132 -15.70 8.28 12.56
C THR A 132 -14.99 8.80 11.30
N ALA A 133 -15.64 8.78 10.14
CA ALA A 133 -15.06 9.34 8.92
C ALA A 133 -14.65 10.82 9.11
N SER A 134 -15.46 11.61 9.81
CA SER A 134 -15.17 13.01 10.10
C SER A 134 -14.04 13.19 11.12
N ARG A 135 -13.80 12.20 12.01
CA ARG A 135 -12.74 12.27 13.03
C ARG A 135 -11.37 11.83 12.51
N GLN A 136 -11.35 10.99 11.50
CA GLN A 136 -10.13 10.48 10.88
C GLN A 136 -10.26 10.55 9.35
N PRO A 137 -10.36 11.76 8.79
CA PRO A 137 -10.58 11.94 7.35
C PRO A 137 -9.33 11.50 6.58
N LEU A 138 -9.53 10.88 5.42
CA LEU A 138 -8.48 10.70 4.44
C LEU A 138 -8.82 11.50 3.19
N ALA A 139 -7.80 11.97 2.48
CA ALA A 139 -7.95 12.59 1.17
C ALA A 139 -7.63 11.59 0.06
N ASN A 140 -8.11 11.87 -1.14
CA ASN A 140 -7.56 11.25 -2.34
C ASN A 140 -6.06 11.63 -2.44
N PRO A 141 -5.12 10.67 -2.39
CA PRO A 141 -3.69 10.97 -2.38
C PRO A 141 -3.22 11.69 -3.65
N TYR A 142 -3.96 11.62 -4.75
CA TYR A 142 -3.60 12.24 -6.03
C TYR A 142 -4.36 13.54 -6.33
N ASP A 143 -5.29 13.95 -5.46
CA ASP A 143 -5.99 15.22 -5.62
C ASP A 143 -5.11 16.39 -5.12
N LYS A 144 -4.41 17.06 -6.03
CA LYS A 144 -3.47 18.13 -5.70
C LYS A 144 -4.10 19.34 -4.99
N ALA A 145 -5.42 19.47 -4.94
CA ALA A 145 -6.09 20.51 -4.16
C ALA A 145 -5.98 20.26 -2.64
N ALA A 146 -5.80 19.01 -2.22
CA ALA A 146 -5.61 18.65 -0.81
C ALA A 146 -4.16 18.90 -0.33
N PRO A 147 -3.96 19.26 0.95
CA PRO A 147 -2.62 19.45 1.52
C PRO A 147 -1.70 18.24 1.34
N LEU A 148 -0.42 18.48 1.06
CA LEU A 148 0.59 17.43 0.81
C LEU A 148 0.67 16.41 1.95
N GLU A 149 0.75 16.88 3.19
CA GLU A 149 0.77 16.04 4.40
C GLU A 149 -0.44 15.10 4.41
N LEU A 150 -1.66 15.64 4.27
CA LEU A 150 -2.88 14.85 4.31
C LEU A 150 -2.90 13.77 3.22
N ARG A 151 -2.44 14.09 2.00
CA ARG A 151 -2.33 13.15 0.89
C ARG A 151 -1.34 12.03 1.20
N ALA A 152 -0.13 12.36 1.64
CA ALA A 152 0.90 11.38 1.95
C ALA A 152 0.49 10.46 3.12
N ARG A 153 -0.08 11.03 4.18
CA ARG A 153 -0.60 10.27 5.33
C ARG A 153 -1.78 9.36 4.94
N SER A 154 -2.65 9.82 4.03
CA SER A 154 -3.74 9.00 3.48
C SER A 154 -3.21 7.83 2.64
N TRP A 155 -2.15 8.05 1.86
CA TRP A 155 -1.48 7.01 1.09
C TRP A 155 -0.82 5.96 2.00
N LEU A 156 -0.06 6.38 3.00
CA LEU A 156 0.58 5.49 3.99
C LEU A 156 -0.48 4.71 4.80
N HIS A 157 -1.59 5.35 5.14
CA HIS A 157 -2.70 4.66 5.81
C HIS A 157 -3.25 3.53 4.94
N SER A 158 -3.54 3.85 3.68
CA SER A 158 -4.22 2.96 2.75
C SER A 158 -3.35 1.80 2.30
N ASN A 159 -2.03 1.99 2.20
CA ASN A 159 -1.11 1.00 1.65
C ASN A 159 -0.27 0.28 2.71
N CYS A 160 -0.04 0.89 3.88
CA CYS A 160 0.94 0.39 4.85
C CYS A 160 0.35 0.11 6.24
N SER A 161 -0.59 0.93 6.72
CA SER A 161 -1.02 0.92 8.13
C SER A 161 -1.71 -0.36 8.61
N HIS A 162 -2.15 -1.22 7.69
CA HIS A 162 -2.66 -2.54 8.05
C HIS A 162 -1.58 -3.34 8.77
N CYS A 163 -0.37 -3.38 8.21
CA CYS A 163 0.77 -4.11 8.74
C CYS A 163 1.65 -3.28 9.67
N HIS A 164 1.79 -1.99 9.36
CA HIS A 164 2.62 -1.03 10.06
C HIS A 164 1.78 -0.24 11.08
N LYS A 165 1.47 -0.94 12.17
CA LYS A 165 0.84 -0.42 13.40
C LYS A 165 1.14 -1.35 14.57
N VAL A 166 0.81 -0.96 15.80
CA VAL A 166 0.89 -1.86 16.96
C VAL A 166 0.08 -3.14 16.69
N SER A 167 0.77 -4.28 16.77
CA SER A 167 0.21 -5.62 16.50
C SER A 167 -0.24 -5.84 15.05
N GLY A 168 0.27 -5.08 14.08
CA GLY A 168 -0.10 -5.20 12.66
C GLY A 168 0.61 -6.34 11.90
N GLY A 169 1.54 -7.07 12.50
CA GLY A 169 2.18 -8.23 11.85
C GLY A 169 3.35 -7.89 10.92
N SER A 170 3.72 -6.62 10.72
CA SER A 170 4.98 -6.27 10.02
C SER A 170 6.25 -6.69 10.78
N GLY A 171 6.12 -6.97 12.09
CA GLY A 171 7.25 -7.22 12.98
C GLY A 171 8.11 -5.96 13.24
N LEU A 172 7.58 -4.78 12.88
CA LEU A 172 8.15 -3.47 13.16
C LEU A 172 7.08 -2.61 13.84
N THR A 173 7.47 -1.84 14.86
CA THR A 173 6.58 -0.84 15.46
C THR A 173 6.76 0.48 14.73
N THR A 174 6.19 0.58 13.53
CA THR A 174 6.05 1.85 12.80
C THR A 174 4.57 2.17 12.71
N MET A 175 4.15 3.36 13.11
CA MET A 175 2.75 3.74 13.29
C MET A 175 2.23 4.55 12.09
N MET A 176 1.92 3.86 11.00
CA MET A 176 1.54 4.50 9.73
C MET A 176 0.04 4.80 9.61
N ASN A 177 -0.75 4.58 10.67
CA ASN A 177 -2.17 4.92 10.65
C ASN A 177 -2.40 6.44 10.73
N ALA A 178 -3.37 6.96 9.97
CA ALA A 178 -3.65 8.40 9.86
C ALA A 178 -3.98 9.10 11.19
N ALA A 179 -4.47 8.35 12.20
CA ALA A 179 -4.76 8.90 13.52
C ALA A 179 -3.52 9.28 14.33
N VAL A 180 -2.33 8.77 13.95
CA VAL A 180 -1.09 9.02 14.66
C VAL A 180 -0.39 10.25 14.05
N PRO A 181 -0.04 11.26 14.86
CA PRO A 181 0.78 12.38 14.45
C PRO A 181 2.11 11.94 13.83
N THR A 182 2.60 12.74 12.89
CA THR A 182 3.77 12.39 12.07
C THR A 182 5.05 12.21 12.89
N ASP A 183 5.24 13.01 13.92
CA ASP A 183 6.35 12.93 14.90
C ASP A 183 6.22 11.73 15.86
N ARG A 184 5.09 11.01 15.86
CA ARG A 184 4.81 9.84 16.71
C ARG A 184 4.74 8.54 15.91
N MET A 185 5.21 8.56 14.66
CA MET A 185 5.18 7.40 13.78
C MET A 185 6.24 6.34 14.09
N ASP A 186 7.24 6.64 14.92
CA ASP A 186 8.42 5.78 15.15
C ASP A 186 9.09 5.37 13.81
N LEU A 187 9.24 6.34 12.91
CA LEU A 187 9.71 6.12 11.54
C LEU A 187 10.72 7.19 11.10
N ILE A 188 10.44 8.45 11.39
CA ILE A 188 11.24 9.60 10.98
C ILE A 188 12.54 9.67 11.81
N GLY A 189 13.69 9.69 11.13
CA GLY A 189 15.02 9.72 11.76
C GLY A 189 15.40 8.42 12.48
N THR A 190 14.67 7.32 12.27
CA THR A 190 14.93 6.05 12.96
C THR A 190 15.77 5.11 12.10
N SER A 191 16.67 4.35 12.72
CA SER A 191 17.51 3.38 12.00
C SER A 191 16.67 2.20 11.46
N PRO A 192 16.93 1.73 10.22
CA PRO A 192 16.32 0.53 9.68
C PRO A 192 16.72 -0.72 10.46
N SER A 193 15.74 -1.57 10.77
CA SER A 193 15.97 -2.87 11.44
C SER A 193 15.77 -4.07 10.51
N ARG A 194 15.43 -3.83 9.24
CA ARG A 194 15.20 -4.88 8.22
C ARG A 194 15.95 -4.59 6.92
N GLY A 195 17.25 -4.43 7.03
CA GLY A 195 18.15 -4.20 5.90
C GLY A 195 18.20 -2.74 5.45
N TYR A 196 19.36 -2.38 4.91
CA TYR A 196 19.66 -1.06 4.36
C TYR A 196 19.62 -1.00 2.83
N PHE A 197 19.48 -2.16 2.16
CA PHE A 197 19.36 -2.27 0.70
C PHE A 197 20.48 -1.56 -0.07
N GLY A 198 21.73 -1.74 0.36
CA GLY A 198 22.90 -1.13 -0.27
C GLY A 198 23.16 0.33 0.14
N MET A 199 22.23 0.99 0.82
CA MET A 199 22.44 2.35 1.32
C MET A 199 23.29 2.38 2.59
N SER A 200 24.10 3.42 2.75
CA SER A 200 25.00 3.57 3.90
C SER A 200 24.40 4.47 4.98
N ASN A 201 24.32 4.00 6.24
CA ASN A 201 23.77 4.76 7.38
C ASN A 201 22.36 5.35 7.16
N ALA A 202 21.54 4.76 6.29
CA ALA A 202 20.18 5.22 5.98
C ALA A 202 19.24 5.24 7.20
N HIS A 203 18.18 6.04 7.11
CA HIS A 203 17.04 6.01 8.04
C HIS A 203 15.84 5.31 7.40
N GLN A 204 14.85 4.91 8.21
CA GLN A 204 13.57 4.45 7.67
C GLN A 204 12.90 5.55 6.84
N ILE A 205 12.88 6.77 7.38
CA ILE A 205 12.71 8.03 6.65
C ILE A 205 13.79 8.98 7.15
N ASP A 206 14.68 9.45 6.28
CA ASP A 206 15.59 10.57 6.56
C ASP A 206 14.84 11.88 6.28
N PRO A 207 14.59 12.74 7.28
CA PRO A 207 13.88 14.00 7.06
C PRO A 207 14.55 14.82 5.95
N GLY A 208 13.79 15.18 4.93
CA GLY A 208 14.31 15.93 3.79
C GLY A 208 15.10 15.10 2.78
N ASN A 209 15.59 13.89 3.07
CA ASN A 209 16.33 13.09 2.08
C ASN A 209 15.58 11.79 1.69
N PRO A 210 14.78 11.80 0.61
CA PRO A 210 14.11 10.59 0.12
C PRO A 210 15.10 9.53 -0.39
N TYR A 211 16.27 9.91 -0.89
CA TYR A 211 17.25 8.99 -1.45
C TYR A 211 18.06 8.26 -0.38
N HIS A 212 18.06 8.78 0.84
CA HIS A 212 18.59 8.14 2.04
C HIS A 212 17.50 7.52 2.93
N SER A 213 16.28 7.37 2.40
CA SER A 213 15.12 6.82 3.10
C SER A 213 14.79 5.40 2.64
N VAL A 214 14.92 4.42 3.55
CA VAL A 214 14.58 3.02 3.27
C VAL A 214 13.13 2.85 2.83
N LEU A 215 12.18 3.59 3.40
CA LEU A 215 10.78 3.54 2.96
C LEU A 215 10.66 3.85 1.46
N TYR A 216 11.37 4.87 0.97
CA TYR A 216 11.30 5.30 -0.43
C TYR A 216 11.82 4.22 -1.38
N TYR A 217 12.97 3.61 -1.06
CA TYR A 217 13.50 2.47 -1.81
C TYR A 217 12.49 1.32 -1.89
N ARG A 218 11.86 0.96 -0.76
CA ARG A 218 10.95 -0.20 -0.69
C ARG A 218 9.70 -0.05 -1.55
N ILE A 219 9.19 1.18 -1.72
CA ILE A 219 8.01 1.46 -2.55
C ILE A 219 8.36 1.68 -4.03
N ALA A 220 9.65 1.87 -4.35
CA ALA A 220 10.15 2.09 -5.70
C ALA A 220 10.74 0.82 -6.35
N THR A 221 11.24 -0.13 -5.57
CA THR A 221 11.88 -1.36 -6.09
C THR A 221 10.85 -2.43 -6.47
N LYS A 222 11.16 -3.29 -7.46
CA LYS A 222 10.44 -4.56 -7.70
C LYS A 222 11.15 -5.78 -7.10
N GLY A 223 12.37 -5.61 -6.59
CA GLY A 223 13.18 -6.72 -6.11
C GLY A 223 13.27 -6.81 -4.59
N ALA A 224 14.45 -7.17 -4.09
CA ALA A 224 14.68 -7.33 -2.66
C ALA A 224 14.35 -6.03 -1.92
N GLY A 225 13.45 -6.13 -0.94
CA GLY A 225 12.96 -5.01 -0.14
C GLY A 225 11.58 -4.48 -0.55
N HIS A 226 11.04 -4.90 -1.70
CA HIS A 226 9.73 -4.47 -2.19
C HIS A 226 8.64 -4.54 -1.10
N MET A 227 7.84 -3.47 -1.03
CA MET A 227 6.64 -3.41 -0.20
C MET A 227 5.40 -3.08 -1.05
N PRO A 228 4.27 -3.77 -0.82
CA PRO A 228 4.08 -4.83 0.17
C PRO A 228 4.75 -6.16 -0.24
N MET A 229 5.19 -6.97 0.74
CA MET A 229 5.84 -8.27 0.46
C MET A 229 4.88 -9.34 -0.12
N VAL A 230 3.57 -9.13 0.01
CA VAL A 230 2.52 -10.04 -0.46
C VAL A 230 1.44 -9.19 -1.11
N GLY A 231 0.89 -9.66 -2.22
CA GLY A 231 -0.17 -8.97 -2.96
C GLY A 231 0.35 -8.24 -4.19
N SER A 232 0.09 -6.93 -4.28
CA SER A 232 0.44 -6.15 -5.47
C SER A 232 1.95 -6.14 -5.72
N GLN A 233 2.35 -6.45 -6.95
CA GLN A 233 3.71 -6.26 -7.46
C GLN A 233 3.85 -5.02 -8.36
N THR A 234 2.73 -4.32 -8.59
CA THR A 234 2.71 -3.09 -9.38
C THR A 234 3.17 -1.92 -8.53
N ILE A 235 4.13 -1.15 -9.04
CA ILE A 235 4.57 0.10 -8.42
C ILE A 235 3.56 1.20 -8.71
N ASP A 236 3.07 1.84 -7.65
CA ASP A 236 2.28 3.06 -7.76
C ASP A 236 3.20 4.27 -7.98
N LYS A 237 3.47 4.60 -9.25
CA LYS A 237 4.37 5.72 -9.62
C LYS A 237 3.92 7.06 -9.01
N GLN A 238 2.61 7.33 -8.96
CA GLN A 238 2.11 8.58 -8.38
C GLN A 238 2.28 8.60 -6.86
N GLY A 239 2.08 7.46 -6.20
CA GLY A 239 2.36 7.29 -4.78
C GLY A 239 3.83 7.45 -4.44
N VAL A 240 4.73 6.88 -5.24
CA VAL A 240 6.18 7.05 -5.09
C VAL A 240 6.56 8.53 -5.19
N GLN A 241 6.07 9.26 -6.20
CA GLN A 241 6.26 10.71 -6.30
C GLN A 241 5.71 11.46 -5.07
N LEU A 242 4.49 11.13 -4.62
CA LEU A 242 3.88 11.77 -3.46
C LEU A 242 4.71 11.60 -2.18
N ILE A 243 5.23 10.40 -1.94
CA ILE A 243 6.06 10.13 -0.77
C ILE A 243 7.42 10.80 -0.88
N HIS A 244 8.01 10.86 -2.08
CA HIS A 244 9.21 11.66 -2.32
C HIS A 244 9.01 13.12 -1.89
N ASP A 245 7.96 13.76 -2.42
CA ASP A 245 7.68 15.18 -2.19
C ASP A 245 7.36 15.45 -0.71
N TRP A 246 6.67 14.52 -0.06
CA TRP A 246 6.40 14.59 1.37
C TRP A 246 7.68 14.49 2.20
N ILE A 247 8.57 13.54 1.93
CA ILE A 247 9.85 13.42 2.64
C ILE A 247 10.69 14.69 2.46
N ARG A 248 10.76 15.23 1.23
CA ARG A 248 11.42 16.52 0.94
C ARG A 248 10.86 17.67 1.77
N SER A 249 9.55 17.66 2.06
CA SER A 249 8.90 18.72 2.84
C SER A 249 9.22 18.70 4.33
N LEU A 250 9.72 17.57 4.87
CA LEU A 250 10.04 17.43 6.30
C LEU A 250 11.27 18.26 6.72
N ASP A 251 12.23 18.41 5.80
CA ASP A 251 13.38 19.32 5.94
C ASP A 251 13.79 19.82 4.54
N PRO A 252 13.19 20.93 4.06
CA PRO A 252 13.44 21.44 2.71
C PRO A 252 14.90 21.85 2.46
N GLY A 253 15.64 22.20 3.52
CA GLY A 253 17.03 22.64 3.46
C GLY A 253 18.03 21.50 3.39
N ARG A 254 17.60 20.26 3.62
CA ARG A 254 18.44 19.07 3.56
C ARG A 254 19.03 18.90 2.17
N ALA A 255 20.36 18.80 2.08
CA ALA A 255 21.05 18.41 0.87
C ALA A 255 20.73 16.96 0.51
N ILE A 256 20.57 16.70 -0.78
CA ILE A 256 20.27 15.36 -1.32
C ILE A 256 21.22 15.06 -2.47
N GLU A 257 21.36 13.78 -2.75
CA GLU A 257 22.14 13.25 -3.85
C GLU A 257 21.63 13.79 -5.18
N THR A 258 22.55 14.12 -6.08
CA THR A 258 22.22 14.55 -7.44
C THR A 258 22.19 13.34 -8.37
N ALA A 259 21.20 13.31 -9.26
CA ALA A 259 21.05 12.23 -10.22
C ALA A 259 22.23 12.23 -11.21
N LYS A 260 23.02 11.15 -11.20
CA LYS A 260 24.07 10.87 -12.19
C LYS A 260 23.53 9.96 -13.28
N SER A 261 24.09 10.04 -14.49
CA SER A 261 23.73 9.15 -15.62
C SER A 261 24.16 7.70 -15.38
N GLU A 262 25.23 7.51 -14.62
CA GLU A 262 25.79 6.21 -14.22
C GLU A 262 25.93 6.22 -12.70
N PRO A 263 24.88 5.83 -11.95
CA PRO A 263 24.92 5.84 -10.49
C PRO A 263 25.84 4.75 -9.97
N ALA A 264 26.73 5.11 -9.05
CA ALA A 264 27.64 4.18 -8.38
C ALA A 264 27.06 3.65 -7.06
N THR A 265 26.06 4.33 -6.49
CA THR A 265 25.39 3.94 -5.24
C THR A 265 23.87 3.86 -5.40
N VAL A 266 23.20 3.23 -4.44
CA VAL A 266 21.73 3.12 -4.42
C VAL A 266 21.07 4.48 -4.23
N GLU A 267 21.67 5.38 -3.45
CA GLU A 267 21.19 6.74 -3.24
C GLU A 267 21.22 7.55 -4.55
N GLU A 268 22.32 7.46 -5.32
CA GLU A 268 22.42 8.08 -6.65
C GLU A 268 21.42 7.45 -7.65
N ALA A 269 21.24 6.14 -7.57
CA ALA A 269 20.29 5.40 -8.39
C ALA A 269 18.83 5.80 -8.09
N LEU A 270 18.48 6.06 -6.83
CA LEU A 270 17.16 6.58 -6.43
C LEU A 270 16.93 7.99 -6.97
N ALA A 271 17.96 8.85 -6.95
CA ALA A 271 17.88 10.17 -7.55
C ALA A 271 17.62 10.10 -9.06
N LEU A 272 18.33 9.21 -9.76
CA LEU A 272 18.10 8.95 -11.20
C LEU A 272 16.72 8.35 -11.46
N TYR A 273 16.30 7.34 -10.68
CA TYR A 273 14.97 6.74 -10.76
C TYR A 273 13.88 7.82 -10.66
N HIS A 274 13.98 8.70 -9.67
CA HIS A 274 13.04 9.80 -9.48
C HIS A 274 13.04 10.76 -10.67
N ARG A 275 14.22 11.13 -11.18
CA ARG A 275 14.36 12.02 -12.34
C ARG A 275 13.69 11.45 -13.60
N ILE A 276 13.84 10.15 -13.84
CA ILE A 276 13.15 9.45 -14.94
C ILE A 276 11.64 9.45 -14.70
N GLN A 277 11.21 9.07 -13.49
CA GLN A 277 9.79 8.92 -13.14
C GLN A 277 9.01 10.24 -13.16
N SER A 278 9.69 11.36 -12.88
CA SER A 278 9.14 12.72 -12.94
C SER A 278 9.13 13.33 -14.36
N GLY A 279 9.69 12.64 -15.36
CA GLY A 279 9.74 13.14 -16.74
C GLY A 279 10.79 14.23 -16.98
N ASN A 280 11.80 14.34 -16.10
CA ASN A 280 12.87 15.34 -16.18
C ASN A 280 14.08 14.88 -17.02
N LEU A 281 13.84 13.93 -17.93
CA LEU A 281 14.78 13.42 -18.94
C LEU A 281 14.01 13.20 -20.24
N SER A 282 14.69 13.36 -21.37
CA SER A 282 14.13 12.93 -22.65
C SER A 282 13.94 11.40 -22.66
N GLU A 283 13.02 10.90 -23.48
CA GLU A 283 12.76 9.46 -23.59
C GLU A 283 14.02 8.66 -23.94
N LYS A 284 14.87 9.20 -24.83
CA LYS A 284 16.14 8.58 -25.22
C LYS A 284 17.13 8.52 -24.06
N GLU A 285 17.26 9.60 -23.29
CA GLU A 285 18.15 9.63 -22.12
C GLU A 285 17.64 8.69 -21.02
N ALA A 286 16.33 8.68 -20.77
CA ALA A 286 15.70 7.79 -19.82
C ALA A 286 15.94 6.32 -20.20
N GLN A 287 15.75 5.96 -21.46
CA GLN A 287 15.96 4.60 -21.95
C GLN A 287 17.42 4.16 -21.79
N ALA A 288 18.38 5.00 -22.21
CA ALA A 288 19.80 4.71 -22.04
C ALA A 288 20.20 4.56 -20.55
N ALA A 289 19.67 5.43 -19.69
CA ALA A 289 19.91 5.36 -18.25
C ALA A 289 19.32 4.07 -17.63
N ILE A 290 18.12 3.66 -18.04
CA ILE A 290 17.49 2.41 -17.59
C ILE A 290 18.35 1.21 -18.02
N GLU A 291 18.77 1.16 -19.29
CA GLU A 291 19.61 0.07 -19.82
C GLU A 291 20.95 -0.03 -19.07
N ASN A 292 21.61 1.10 -18.81
CA ASN A 292 22.85 1.13 -18.03
C ASN A 292 22.63 0.60 -16.60
N CYS A 293 21.59 1.05 -15.91
CA CYS A 293 21.30 0.62 -14.54
C CYS A 293 20.95 -0.87 -14.45
N LEU A 294 20.30 -1.43 -15.47
CA LEU A 294 19.99 -2.86 -15.55
C LEU A 294 21.24 -3.74 -15.75
N GLN A 295 22.35 -3.15 -16.20
CA GLN A 295 23.66 -3.82 -16.34
C GLN A 295 24.59 -3.60 -15.13
N SER A 296 24.12 -2.91 -14.08
CA SER A 296 24.91 -2.68 -12.87
C SER A 296 25.34 -3.99 -12.19
N GLN A 297 26.46 -3.96 -11.48
CA GLN A 297 26.87 -5.09 -10.62
C GLN A 297 26.15 -5.09 -9.27
N ASP A 298 25.49 -3.99 -8.89
CA ASP A 298 24.69 -3.89 -7.68
C ASP A 298 23.24 -4.34 -7.93
N ALA A 299 22.86 -5.44 -7.29
CA ALA A 299 21.51 -6.01 -7.42
C ALA A 299 20.40 -5.05 -6.95
N PHE A 300 20.66 -4.17 -5.96
CA PHE A 300 19.67 -3.20 -5.51
C PHE A 300 19.44 -2.09 -6.54
N ILE A 301 20.47 -1.69 -7.27
CA ILE A 301 20.33 -0.79 -8.43
C ILE A 301 19.50 -1.50 -9.51
N ILE A 302 19.88 -2.71 -9.93
CA ILE A 302 19.11 -3.46 -10.95
C ILE A 302 17.62 -3.56 -10.56
N ASN A 303 17.33 -3.88 -9.30
CA ASN A 303 15.97 -4.07 -8.79
C ASN A 303 15.09 -2.81 -8.83
N LEU A 304 15.68 -1.62 -8.73
CA LEU A 304 14.96 -0.34 -8.91
C LEU A 304 14.50 -0.15 -10.35
N PHE A 305 15.33 -0.58 -11.32
CA PHE A 305 15.09 -0.32 -12.73
C PHE A 305 14.35 -1.44 -13.46
N ALA A 306 14.28 -2.65 -12.89
CA ALA A 306 13.39 -3.73 -13.34
C ALA A 306 11.89 -3.30 -13.38
N GLY A 307 11.56 -2.21 -12.66
CA GLY A 307 10.28 -1.53 -12.68
C GLY A 307 9.81 -1.02 -14.04
N PHE A 308 10.75 -0.62 -14.90
CA PHE A 308 10.49 0.11 -16.14
C PHE A 308 10.25 -0.78 -17.37
N GLN A 309 10.59 -2.07 -17.28
CA GLN A 309 10.30 -3.07 -18.30
C GLN A 309 8.82 -3.48 -18.32
#